data_AF-O70429-F1
#
_entry.id   AF-O70429-F1
#
_cell.length_a   1.000
_cell.length_b   1.000
_cell.length_c   1.000
_cell.angle_alpha   90.00
_cell.angle_beta   90.00
_cell.angle_gamma   90.00
#
_symmetry.space_group_name_H-M   'P 1'
#
loop_
_entity.id
_entity.type
_entity.pdbx_description
1 polymer ?
#
loop_
_entity_poly.entity_id
_entity_poly.type
_entity_poly.pdbx_seq_one_letter_code
_entity_poly.pdbx_strand_id
1 'polypeptide(L)'
;TLNLKFMAEVGTSRGLLPEHFLFLAQKIFNDNSLSIEAFQHRCVSWSQFNKEILLGRGFTFWQWFDGVLDLTKRCLRSYWSDRLIIGFISKQYVTSLLLNEPDGTFLLRFSDSEIGGITIAHVIRGQDGSSQIENIQPFSA
;
A
#
# COMPACT_ATOMS: atom_id res chain seq x y z
N THR A 1 -8.34 15.08 2.77
CA THR A 1 -7.16 15.75 2.17
C THR A 1 -6.32 14.82 1.29
N LEU A 2 -5.81 13.68 1.79
CA LEU A 2 -4.92 12.78 1.02
C LEU A 2 -5.50 12.32 -0.32
N ASN A 3 -6.77 11.92 -0.37
CA ASN A 3 -7.41 11.49 -1.63
C ASN A 3 -7.42 12.58 -2.71
N LEU A 4 -7.78 13.82 -2.34
CA LEU A 4 -7.79 14.94 -3.27
C LEU A 4 -6.39 15.23 -3.80
N LYS A 5 -5.38 15.22 -2.92
CA LYS A 5 -3.98 15.40 -3.30
C LYS A 5 -3.50 14.28 -4.23
N PHE A 6 -3.86 13.02 -3.93
CA PHE A 6 -3.52 11.87 -4.76
C PHE A 6 -4.10 12.00 -6.16
N MET A 7 -5.40 12.23 -6.28
CA MET A 7 -6.06 12.38 -7.59
C MET A 7 -5.48 13.55 -8.39
N ALA A 8 -5.22 14.69 -7.74
CA ALA A 8 -4.66 15.88 -8.38
C ALA A 8 -3.22 15.66 -8.88
N GLU A 9 -2.32 15.13 -8.05
CA GLU A 9 -0.91 14.93 -8.41
C GLU A 9 -0.70 13.83 -9.44
N VAL A 10 -1.44 12.73 -9.29
CA VAL A 10 -1.38 11.60 -10.24
C VAL A 10 -2.11 11.94 -11.54
N GLY A 11 -3.04 12.89 -11.52
CA GLY A 11 -3.86 13.25 -12.68
C GLY A 11 -4.87 12.15 -13.03
N THR A 12 -5.56 11.60 -12.03
CA THR A 12 -6.55 10.51 -12.19
C THR A 12 -7.88 10.87 -11.55
N SER A 13 -8.97 10.33 -12.11
CA SER A 13 -10.31 10.38 -11.50
C SER A 13 -10.57 9.21 -10.54
N ARG A 14 -9.67 8.22 -10.50
CA ARG A 14 -9.76 7.07 -9.58
C ARG A 14 -9.05 7.39 -8.27
N GLY A 15 -9.83 7.68 -7.25
CA GLY A 15 -9.32 7.97 -5.90
C GLY A 15 -8.98 6.74 -5.06
N LEU A 16 -8.61 7.05 -3.82
CA LEU A 16 -8.42 6.10 -2.73
C LEU A 16 -9.77 5.52 -2.26
N LEU A 17 -9.76 4.25 -1.86
CA LEU A 17 -10.91 3.50 -1.38
C LEU A 17 -10.85 3.32 0.16
N PRO A 18 -11.95 2.96 0.84
CA PRO A 18 -11.98 2.74 2.28
C PRO A 18 -10.87 1.80 2.80
N GLU A 19 -10.61 0.71 2.09
CA GLU A 19 -9.55 -0.25 2.37
C GLU A 19 -8.14 0.36 2.31
N HIS A 20 -7.93 1.33 1.40
CA HIS A 20 -6.66 2.07 1.34
C HIS A 20 -6.50 2.94 2.59
N PHE A 21 -7.58 3.57 3.06
CA PHE A 21 -7.54 4.37 4.28
C PHE A 21 -7.30 3.53 5.54
N LEU A 22 -7.84 2.31 5.60
CA LEU A 22 -7.52 1.38 6.68
C LEU A 22 -6.01 1.13 6.75
N PHE A 23 -5.39 0.78 5.63
CA PHE A 23 -3.93 0.58 5.57
C PHE A 23 -3.15 1.86 5.93
N LEU A 24 -3.55 3.02 5.42
CA LEU A 24 -2.89 4.30 5.73
C LEU A 24 -3.00 4.64 7.23
N ALA A 25 -4.15 4.36 7.84
CA ALA A 25 -4.37 4.53 9.28
C ALA A 25 -3.49 3.59 10.10
N GLN A 26 -3.44 2.30 9.74
CA GLN A 26 -2.54 1.34 10.36
C GLN A 26 -1.08 1.81 10.30
N LYS A 27 -0.65 2.32 9.14
CA LYS A 27 0.70 2.82 8.94
C LYS A 27 1.03 4.05 9.79
N ILE A 28 0.18 5.08 9.77
CA ILE A 28 0.47 6.34 10.47
C ILE A 28 0.34 6.22 11.99
N PHE A 29 -0.58 5.38 12.47
CA PHE A 29 -0.79 5.17 13.91
C PHE A 29 0.05 4.02 14.48
N ASN A 30 0.76 3.27 13.62
CA ASN A 30 1.45 2.03 13.99
C ASN A 30 0.53 1.08 14.78
N ASP A 31 -0.67 0.88 14.25
CA ASP A 31 -1.77 0.13 14.88
C ASP A 31 -2.22 -0.97 13.91
N ASN A 32 -2.43 -2.19 14.42
CA ASN A 32 -2.78 -3.35 13.60
C ASN A 32 -4.29 -3.66 13.59
N SER A 33 -5.14 -2.77 14.10
CA SER A 33 -6.60 -2.94 14.02
C SER A 33 -7.05 -3.13 12.57
N LEU A 34 -7.92 -4.13 12.36
CA LEU A 34 -8.50 -4.44 11.04
C LEU A 34 -9.82 -3.71 10.79
N SER A 35 -10.33 -2.99 11.80
CA SER A 35 -11.60 -2.27 11.74
C SER A 35 -11.37 -0.77 11.50
N ILE A 36 -12.08 -0.20 10.53
CA ILE A 36 -11.99 1.22 10.20
C ILE A 36 -12.58 2.10 11.31
N GLU A 37 -13.53 1.56 12.06
CA GLU A 37 -14.18 2.21 13.21
C GLU A 37 -13.17 2.55 14.31
N ALA A 38 -12.11 1.74 14.48
CA ALA A 38 -11.03 2.01 15.42
C ALA A 38 -10.24 3.29 15.12
N PHE A 39 -10.35 3.81 13.90
CA PHE A 39 -9.62 4.98 13.41
C PHE A 39 -10.51 6.19 13.14
N GLN A 40 -11.82 6.02 13.04
CA GLN A 40 -12.76 7.06 12.57
C GLN A 40 -12.75 8.35 13.43
N HIS A 41 -12.49 8.23 14.73
CA HIS A 41 -12.42 9.35 15.66
C HIS A 41 -10.99 9.75 16.04
N ARG A 42 -9.97 9.18 15.39
CA ARG A 42 -8.58 9.53 15.70
C ARG A 42 -8.17 10.81 15.00
N CYS A 43 -7.41 11.62 15.71
CA CYS A 43 -6.74 12.80 15.17
C CYS A 43 -5.30 12.46 14.81
N VAL A 44 -4.82 13.01 13.69
CA VAL A 44 -3.42 12.94 13.26
C VAL A 44 -2.75 14.26 13.62
N SER A 45 -1.66 14.22 14.40
CA SER A 45 -0.84 15.39 14.67
C SER A 45 0.07 15.71 13.49
N TRP A 46 0.57 16.95 13.42
CA TRP A 46 1.61 17.31 12.45
C TRP A 46 2.89 16.48 12.63
N SER A 47 3.23 16.13 13.88
CA SER A 47 4.41 15.32 14.16
C SER A 47 4.28 13.92 13.57
N GLN A 48 3.15 13.25 13.80
CA GLN A 48 2.85 11.94 13.20
C GLN A 48 2.85 11.98 11.67
N PHE A 49 2.36 13.08 11.09
CA PHE A 49 2.27 13.22 9.65
C PHE A 49 3.65 13.38 8.97
N ASN A 50 4.54 14.22 9.50
CA ASN A 50 5.78 14.57 8.79
C ASN A 50 6.99 14.93 9.68
N LYS A 51 7.05 14.47 10.94
CA LYS A 51 8.24 14.63 11.81
C LYS A 51 8.68 13.33 12.45
N GLU A 52 7.74 12.50 12.86
CA GLU A 52 7.99 11.19 13.44
C GLU A 52 8.38 10.22 12.32
N ILE A 53 9.46 9.48 12.55
CA ILE A 53 9.92 8.43 11.65
C ILE A 53 9.06 7.19 11.89
N LEU A 54 8.61 6.55 10.81
CA LEU A 54 7.84 5.30 10.91
C LEU A 54 8.70 4.22 11.58
N LEU A 55 8.08 3.42 12.46
CA LEU A 55 8.78 2.37 13.20
C LEU A 55 9.48 1.39 12.24
N GLY A 56 10.78 1.19 12.45
CA GLY A 56 11.60 0.30 11.61
C GLY A 56 11.91 0.86 10.20
N ARG A 57 11.72 2.16 9.98
CA ARG A 57 12.03 2.87 8.73
C ARG A 57 12.98 4.04 8.97
N GLY A 58 13.46 4.63 7.88
CA GLY A 58 14.28 5.83 7.86
C GLY A 58 13.55 7.09 7.39
N PHE A 59 12.22 7.06 7.32
CA PHE A 59 11.39 8.11 6.74
C PHE A 59 10.05 8.29 7.47
N THR A 60 9.45 9.47 7.29
CA THR A 60 8.13 9.83 7.85
C THR A 60 6.98 9.25 7.03
N PHE A 61 5.76 9.30 7.56
CA PHE A 61 4.55 8.94 6.81
C PHE A 61 4.42 9.75 5.51
N TRP A 62 4.56 11.08 5.59
CA TRP A 62 4.43 11.92 4.42
C TRP A 62 5.50 11.64 3.36
N GLN A 63 6.77 11.46 3.75
CA GLN A 63 7.84 11.11 2.80
C GLN A 63 7.54 9.82 2.05
N TRP A 64 7.00 8.81 2.73
CA TRP A 64 6.56 7.57 2.09
C TRP A 64 5.39 7.79 1.13
N PHE A 65 4.35 8.50 1.58
CA PHE A 65 3.16 8.75 0.77
C PHE A 65 3.48 9.61 -0.47
N ASP A 66 4.32 10.62 -0.32
CA ASP A 66 4.77 11.48 -1.42
C ASP A 66 5.62 10.71 -2.44
N GLY A 67 6.46 9.77 -1.98
CA GLY A 67 7.16 8.85 -2.88
C GLY A 67 6.21 7.98 -3.72
N VAL A 68 5.11 7.51 -3.12
CA VAL A 68 4.04 6.81 -3.86
C VAL A 68 3.37 7.72 -4.88
N LEU A 69 3.15 9.01 -4.55
CA LEU A 69 2.60 9.99 -5.50
C LEU A 69 3.53 10.15 -6.71
N ASP A 70 4.82 10.39 -6.48
CA ASP A 70 5.81 10.58 -7.55
C ASP A 70 5.91 9.35 -8.45
N LEU A 71 6.06 8.16 -7.87
CA LEU A 71 6.09 6.89 -8.61
C LEU A 71 4.83 6.73 -9.46
N THR A 72 3.66 6.96 -8.86
CA THR A 72 2.39 6.73 -9.56
C THR A 72 2.21 7.72 -10.70
N LYS A 73 2.52 9.00 -10.45
CA LYS A 73 2.47 10.07 -11.45
C LYS A 73 3.40 9.79 -12.63
N ARG A 74 4.64 9.37 -12.36
CA ARG A 74 5.67 9.18 -13.39
C ARG A 74 5.49 7.88 -14.18
N CYS A 75 5.11 6.80 -13.51
CA CYS A 75 5.22 5.45 -14.09
C CYS A 75 3.89 4.67 -14.12
N LEU A 76 2.96 4.93 -13.20
CA LEU A 76 1.84 4.01 -12.94
C LEU A 76 0.44 4.59 -13.17
N ARG A 77 0.33 5.82 -13.68
CA ARG A 77 -0.94 6.55 -13.81
C ARG A 77 -2.02 5.75 -14.56
N SER A 78 -1.67 5.14 -15.69
CA SER A 78 -2.59 4.33 -16.49
C SER A 78 -3.04 3.08 -15.70
N TYR A 79 -2.10 2.29 -15.21
CA TYR A 79 -2.38 1.08 -14.42
C TYR A 79 -3.24 1.35 -13.19
N TRP A 80 -3.02 2.47 -12.49
CA TRP A 80 -3.86 2.90 -11.38
C TRP A 80 -5.28 3.25 -11.85
N SER A 81 -5.39 4.01 -12.95
CA SER A 81 -6.69 4.45 -13.49
C SER A 81 -7.53 3.27 -14.02
N ASP A 82 -6.86 2.23 -14.50
CA ASP A 82 -7.44 0.97 -14.96
C ASP A 82 -7.74 -0.02 -13.81
N ARG A 83 -7.47 0.37 -12.56
CA ARG A 83 -7.68 -0.45 -11.35
C ARG A 83 -6.88 -1.76 -11.33
N LEU A 84 -5.71 -1.78 -11.98
CA LEU A 84 -4.79 -2.93 -12.01
C LEU A 84 -3.88 -3.00 -10.78
N ILE A 85 -3.84 -1.93 -9.99
CA ILE A 85 -3.00 -1.80 -8.80
C ILE A 85 -3.90 -1.69 -7.57
N ILE A 86 -3.75 -2.63 -6.62
CA ILE A 86 -4.35 -2.48 -5.29
C ILE A 86 -3.62 -1.36 -4.53
N GLY A 87 -2.29 -1.38 -4.57
CA GLY A 87 -1.46 -0.28 -4.06
C GLY A 87 -1.35 -0.29 -2.54
N PHE A 88 -2.37 0.22 -1.85
CA PHE A 88 -2.35 0.43 -0.40
C PHE A 88 -2.85 -0.81 0.35
N ILE A 89 -1.96 -1.77 0.59
CA ILE A 89 -2.28 -3.03 1.27
C ILE A 89 -1.07 -3.60 2.03
N SER A 90 -1.32 -4.11 3.25
CA SER A 90 -0.29 -4.70 4.11
C SER A 90 0.12 -6.09 3.65
N LYS A 91 1.37 -6.48 3.93
CA LYS A 91 1.83 -7.85 3.66
C LYS A 91 0.94 -8.91 4.32
N GLN A 92 0.47 -8.67 5.55
CA GLN A 92 -0.41 -9.64 6.22
C GLN A 92 -1.74 -9.82 5.47
N TYR A 93 -2.35 -8.74 5.00
CA TYR A 93 -3.63 -8.83 4.30
C TYR A 93 -3.46 -9.45 2.91
N VAL A 94 -2.38 -9.13 2.21
CA VAL A 94 -1.99 -9.82 0.96
C VAL A 94 -1.87 -11.33 1.17
N THR A 95 -1.21 -11.77 2.24
CA THR A 95 -1.09 -13.20 2.53
C THR A 95 -2.47 -13.84 2.71
N SER A 96 -3.38 -13.20 3.45
CA SER A 96 -4.73 -13.73 3.62
C SER A 96 -5.55 -13.78 2.34
N LEU A 97 -5.36 -12.82 1.42
CA LEU A 97 -6.06 -12.79 0.14
C LEU A 97 -5.56 -13.87 -0.81
N LEU A 98 -4.24 -14.03 -0.94
CA LEU A 98 -3.64 -14.90 -1.95
C LEU A 98 -3.54 -16.38 -1.53
N LEU A 99 -3.57 -16.70 -0.24
CA LEU A 99 -3.31 -18.06 0.25
C LEU A 99 -4.22 -19.13 -0.37
N ASN A 100 -5.47 -18.76 -0.65
CA ASN A 100 -6.47 -19.68 -1.19
C ASN A 100 -6.60 -19.60 -2.72
N GLU A 101 -5.97 -18.62 -3.36
CA GLU A 101 -6.10 -18.36 -4.79
C GLU A 101 -5.29 -19.35 -5.65
N PRO A 102 -5.67 -19.60 -6.91
CA PRO A 102 -4.94 -20.49 -7.82
C PRO A 102 -3.47 -20.13 -7.97
N ASP A 103 -2.64 -21.13 -8.28
CA ASP A 103 -1.21 -20.92 -8.57
C ASP A 103 -0.99 -19.84 -9.63
N GLY A 104 0.01 -18.98 -9.41
CA GLY A 104 0.31 -17.86 -10.30
C GLY A 104 -0.61 -16.65 -10.14
N THR A 105 -1.60 -16.67 -9.25
CA THR A 105 -2.39 -15.47 -8.92
C THR A 105 -1.50 -14.45 -8.23
N PHE A 106 -1.59 -13.19 -8.65
CA PHE A 106 -0.74 -12.12 -8.15
C PHE A 106 -1.48 -10.79 -8.01
N LEU A 107 -0.87 -9.86 -7.28
CA LEU A 107 -1.32 -8.48 -7.16
C LEU A 107 -0.14 -7.51 -7.07
N LEU A 108 -0.42 -6.25 -7.39
CA LEU A 108 0.52 -5.13 -7.30
C LEU A 108 0.22 -4.27 -6.07
N ARG A 109 1.25 -3.99 -5.27
CA ARG A 109 1.16 -3.15 -4.06
C ARG A 109 2.36 -2.24 -3.89
N PHE A 110 2.17 -1.10 -3.23
CA PHE A 110 3.27 -0.21 -2.89
C PHE A 110 4.16 -0.83 -1.81
N SER A 111 5.47 -0.64 -1.94
CA SER A 111 6.45 -1.11 -0.97
C SER A 111 6.30 -0.39 0.36
N ASP A 112 6.36 -1.13 1.46
CA ASP A 112 6.37 -0.56 2.81
C ASP A 112 7.75 -0.11 3.26
N SER A 113 8.80 -0.67 2.65
CA SER A 113 10.20 -0.51 3.05
C SER A 113 10.97 0.49 2.21
N GLU A 114 10.46 0.81 1.01
CA GLU A 114 11.12 1.67 0.05
C GLU A 114 10.20 2.84 -0.33
N ILE A 115 10.77 4.04 -0.38
CA ILE A 115 10.07 5.22 -0.88
C ILE A 115 9.94 5.08 -2.39
N GLY A 116 8.72 5.24 -2.91
CA GLY A 116 8.50 5.18 -4.36
C GLY A 116 8.79 3.81 -4.98
N GLY A 117 8.57 2.73 -4.22
CA GLY A 117 8.65 1.36 -4.72
C GLY A 117 7.28 0.72 -4.95
N ILE A 118 7.13 -0.09 -6.00
CA ILE A 118 6.01 -1.01 -6.23
C ILE A 118 6.51 -2.45 -6.30
N THR A 119 5.78 -3.41 -5.74
CA THR A 119 6.17 -4.82 -5.69
C THR A 119 5.02 -5.72 -6.14
N ILE A 120 5.38 -6.90 -6.62
CA ILE A 120 4.45 -7.98 -6.96
C ILE A 120 4.45 -8.97 -5.80
N ALA A 121 3.25 -9.31 -5.32
CA ALA A 121 3.04 -10.46 -4.45
C ALA A 121 2.27 -11.52 -5.21
N HIS A 122 2.70 -12.78 -5.15
CA HIS A 122 2.04 -13.88 -5.83
C HIS A 122 2.03 -15.15 -4.97
N VAL A 123 1.04 -16.00 -5.20
CA VAL A 123 0.98 -17.33 -4.61
C VAL A 123 1.69 -18.34 -5.51
N ILE A 124 2.49 -19.21 -4.88
CA ILE A 124 3.05 -20.42 -5.48
C ILE A 124 2.44 -21.62 -4.77
N ARG A 125 1.89 -22.57 -5.52
CA ARG A 125 1.40 -23.83 -4.97
C ARG A 125 2.32 -24.99 -5.32
N GLY A 126 2.84 -25.65 -4.30
CA GLY A 126 3.64 -26.85 -4.43
C GLY A 126 2.81 -28.04 -4.91
N GLN A 127 3.49 -29.03 -5.48
CA GLN A 127 2.86 -30.30 -5.88
C GLN A 127 2.28 -31.09 -4.69
N ASP A 128 2.74 -30.79 -3.48
CA ASP A 128 2.26 -31.32 -2.21
C ASP A 128 1.00 -30.60 -1.67
N GLY A 129 0.49 -29.60 -2.40
CA GLY A 129 -0.66 -28.79 -2.00
C GLY A 129 -0.31 -27.65 -1.03
N SER A 130 0.96 -27.50 -0.64
CA SER A 130 1.40 -26.35 0.16
C SER A 130 1.30 -25.05 -0.64
N SER A 131 0.97 -23.94 0.03
CA SER A 131 0.86 -22.62 -0.60
C SER A 131 1.82 -21.65 0.08
N GLN A 132 2.64 -20.96 -0.72
CA GLN A 132 3.60 -19.97 -0.25
C GLN A 132 3.36 -18.65 -0.98
N ILE A 133 3.42 -17.54 -0.23
CA ILE A 133 3.34 -16.19 -0.79
C ILE A 133 4.74 -15.64 -0.96
N GLU A 134 5.12 -15.32 -2.19
CA GLU A 134 6.39 -14.68 -2.50
C GLU A 134 6.18 -13.20 -2.84
N ASN A 135 7.13 -12.37 -2.42
CA ASN A 135 7.14 -10.94 -2.70
C ASN A 135 8.41 -10.64 -3.50
N ILE A 136 8.24 -10.21 -4.76
CA ILE A 136 9.35 -9.83 -5.62
C ILE A 136 9.97 -8.53 -5.08
N GLN A 137 11.28 -8.37 -5.25
CA GLN A 137 11.96 -7.11 -4.90
C GLN A 137 11.23 -5.92 -5.53
N PRO A 138 11.01 -4.80 -4.80
CA PRO A 138 10.33 -3.65 -5.36
C PRO A 138 11.05 -3.02 -6.55
N PHE A 139 10.26 -2.43 -7.44
CA PHE A 139 10.68 -1.65 -8.59
C PHE A 139 10.53 -0.16 -8.28
N SER A 140 11.54 0.64 -8.66
CA SER A 140 11.52 2.11 -8.57
C SER A 140 11.38 2.75 -9.95
N ALA A 141 11.17 4.07 -9.97
CA ALA A 141 11.01 4.89 -11.17
C ALA A 141 12.34 5.30 -11.84
#